data_AF-I4H4L7-F1
#
_entry.id   AF-I4H4L7-F1
#
_cell.length_a   1.000
_cell.length_b   1.000
_cell.length_c   1.000
_cell.angle_alpha   90.00
_cell.angle_beta   90.00
_cell.angle_gamma   90.00
#
_symmetry.space_group_name_H-M   'P 1'
#
loop_
_entity.id
_entity.type
_entity.pdbx_description
1 polymer ?
#
loop_
_entity_poly.entity_id
_entity_poly.type
_entity_poly.pdbx_seq_one_letter_code
_entity_poly.pdbx_strand_id
1 'polypeptide(L)' 'MPRYLASGHFGKYHKNPDGGLDRELRHLRNIGYIEVKDNSVSKIPEYGENLSEYVWVTETGKDFVTLRESVEQHKSQGTG' A
#
# COMPACT_ATOMS: atom_id res chain seq x y z
N MET A 1 0.42 -2.54 11.18
CA MET A 1 0.93 -2.33 9.82
C MET A 1 -0.20 -1.81 8.95
N PRO A 2 0.06 -0.94 7.98
CA PRO A 2 -1.00 -0.51 7.12
C PRO A 2 -1.53 -1.69 6.32
N ARG A 3 -2.82 -1.96 6.46
CA ARG A 3 -3.53 -3.10 5.87
C ARG A 3 -3.59 -3.06 4.33
N TYR A 4 -3.08 -2.00 3.71
CA TYR A 4 -3.37 -1.62 2.33
C TYR A 4 -2.53 -2.35 1.29
N LEU A 5 -1.32 -2.84 1.64
CA LEU A 5 -0.46 -3.55 0.70
C LEU A 5 -0.84 -5.02 0.52
N ALA A 6 -1.38 -5.67 1.55
CA ALA A 6 -1.65 -7.11 1.53
C ALA A 6 -2.88 -7.50 0.70
N SER A 7 -3.86 -6.59 0.51
CA SER A 7 -5.10 -6.95 -0.18
C SER A 7 -5.03 -6.84 -1.70
N GLY A 8 -4.11 -6.05 -2.26
CA GLY A 8 -4.09 -5.72 -3.70
C GLY A 8 -5.36 -5.04 -4.23
N HIS A 9 -6.35 -4.82 -3.37
CA HIS A 9 -7.64 -4.21 -3.63
C HIS A 9 -7.72 -2.96 -2.77
N PHE A 10 -7.46 -1.83 -3.41
CA PHE A 10 -7.66 -0.55 -2.77
C PHE A 10 -9.10 -0.14 -3.02
N GLY A 11 -10.01 -0.49 -2.11
CA GLY A 11 -11.42 -0.12 -2.19
C GLY A 11 -11.64 1.38 -2.01
N LYS A 12 -12.82 1.76 -1.50
CA LYS A 12 -13.12 3.16 -1.21
C LYS A 12 -12.05 3.76 -0.31
N TYR A 13 -11.64 4.97 -0.62
CA TYR A 13 -10.55 5.63 0.07
C TYR A 13 -10.87 7.09 0.39
N HIS A 14 -10.19 7.59 1.41
CA HIS A 14 -10.22 8.97 1.84
C HIS A 14 -8.77 9.40 2.13
N LYS A 15 -8.20 10.19 1.23
CA LYS A 15 -6.81 10.66 1.22
C LYS A 15 -6.73 12.16 1.53
N ASN A 16 -6.78 12.51 2.81
CA ASN A 16 -6.50 13.88 3.25
C ASN A 16 -5.04 14.27 3.00
N PRO A 17 -4.73 15.50 2.56
CA PRO A 17 -3.35 15.96 2.27
C PRO A 17 -2.36 15.80 3.43
N ASP A 18 -2.84 15.88 4.67
CA ASP A 18 -2.06 15.67 5.91
C ASP A 18 -2.41 14.34 6.62
N GLY A 19 -3.24 13.52 5.99
CA GLY A 19 -3.72 12.26 6.53
C GLY A 19 -2.69 11.14 6.49
N GLY A 20 -2.96 10.08 7.26
CA GLY A 20 -2.12 8.89 7.30
C GLY A 20 -1.93 8.25 5.92
N LEU A 21 -3.01 8.14 5.14
CA LEU A 21 -2.97 7.52 3.81
C LEU A 21 -2.06 8.29 2.83
N ASP A 22 -2.09 9.61 2.83
CA ASP A 22 -1.25 10.42 1.93
C ASP A 22 0.24 10.26 2.24
N ARG A 23 0.60 10.35 3.52
CA ARG A 23 1.98 10.13 3.99
C ARG A 23 2.47 8.72 3.63
N GLU A 24 1.60 7.74 3.80
CA GLU A 24 1.92 6.36 3.51
C GLU A 24 2.13 6.13 2.01
N LEU A 25 1.24 6.62 1.14
CA LEU A 25 1.42 6.53 -0.31
C LEU A 25 2.70 7.21 -0.77
N ARG A 26 3.05 8.38 -0.22
CA ARG A 26 4.34 9.04 -0.51
C ARG A 26 5.52 8.19 -0.08
N HIS A 27 5.46 7.61 1.11
CA HIS A 27 6.53 6.75 1.62
C HIS A 27 6.72 5.50 0.75
N LEU A 28 5.63 4.78 0.46
CA LEU A 28 5.63 3.56 -0.34
C LEU A 28 6.10 3.81 -1.78
N ARG A 29 5.71 4.94 -2.37
CA ARG A 29 6.24 5.36 -3.68
C ARG A 29 7.75 5.62 -3.61
N ASN A 30 8.20 6.34 -2.58
CA ASN A 30 9.62 6.71 -2.45
C ASN A 30 10.55 5.50 -2.30
N ILE A 31 10.08 4.43 -1.66
CA ILE A 31 10.83 3.17 -1.54
C ILE A 31 10.61 2.21 -2.72
N GLY A 32 9.81 2.60 -3.71
CA GLY A 32 9.58 1.82 -4.93
C GLY A 32 8.63 0.64 -4.76
N TYR A 33 7.85 0.58 -3.68
CA TYR A 33 6.90 -0.53 -3.44
C TYR A 33 5.58 -0.35 -4.20
N ILE A 34 5.25 0.91 -4.53
CA ILE A 34 4.10 1.23 -5.35
C ILE A 34 4.50 2.21 -6.46
N GLU A 35 3.77 2.13 -7.57
CA GLU A 35 3.68 3.16 -8.58
C GLU A 35 2.38 3.93 -8.44
N VAL A 36 2.43 5.21 -8.80
CA VAL A 36 1.30 6.13 -8.69
C VAL A 36 1.06 6.77 -10.04
N LYS A 37 -0.21 6.89 -10.43
CA LYS A 37 -0.64 7.55 -11.65
C LYS A 37 -0.09 8.97 -11.72
N ASP A 38 0.40 9.36 -12.89
CA ASP A 38 1.07 10.64 -13.14
C ASP A 38 2.26 10.92 -12.20
N ASN A 39 2.80 9.87 -11.59
CA ASN A 39 3.91 9.90 -10.64
C ASN A 39 3.70 10.89 -9.49
N SER A 40 2.44 11.16 -9.11
CA SER A 40 2.10 12.22 -8.15
C SER A 40 0.96 11.83 -7.22
N VAL A 41 1.29 11.59 -5.96
CA VAL A 41 0.29 11.31 -4.90
C VAL A 41 -0.67 12.50 -4.70
N SER A 42 -0.17 13.72 -4.89
CA SER A 42 -0.98 14.94 -4.74
C SER A 42 -2.06 15.10 -5.81
N LYS A 43 -1.96 14.39 -6.94
CA LYS A 43 -2.98 14.38 -8.00
C LYS A 43 -4.09 13.36 -7.76
N ILE A 44 -3.92 12.44 -6.81
CA ILE A 44 -4.98 11.51 -6.42
C ILE A 44 -6.08 12.33 -5.72
N PRO A 45 -7.36 12.18 -6.11
CA PRO A 45 -8.48 12.79 -5.42
C PRO A 45 -8.44 12.54 -3.90
N GLU A 46 -9.06 13.43 -3.12
CA GLU A 46 -9.17 13.20 -1.67
C GLU A 46 -10.15 12.07 -1.34
N TYR A 47 -11.09 11.76 -2.24
CA TYR A 47 -12.06 10.69 -2.07
C TYR A 47 -12.21 9.92 -3.37
N GLY A 48 -12.42 8.62 -3.26
CA GLY A 48 -12.78 7.81 -4.42
C GLY A 48 -13.23 6.42 -4.04
N GLU A 49 -13.85 5.76 -5.00
CA GLU A 49 -14.43 4.43 -4.81
C GLU A 49 -13.40 3.31 -4.94
N ASN A 50 -12.30 3.56 -5.66
CA ASN A 50 -11.26 2.59 -5.93
C ASN A 50 -9.90 3.29 -6.08
N LEU A 51 -9.00 3.11 -5.10
CA LEU A 51 -7.65 3.68 -5.15
C LEU A 51 -6.74 2.92 -6.14
N SER A 52 -7.14 1.73 -6.59
CA SER A 52 -6.42 0.93 -7.59
C SER A 52 -6.45 1.58 -8.99
N GLU A 53 -7.29 2.60 -9.19
CA GLU A 53 -7.27 3.44 -10.39
C GLU A 53 -6.06 4.36 -10.46
N TYR A 54 -5.40 4.58 -9.32
CA TYR A 54 -4.30 5.53 -9.15
C TYR A 54 -3.02 4.88 -8.65
N VAL A 55 -3.09 3.69 -8.05
CA VAL A 55 -1.97 3.07 -7.35
C VAL A 55 -1.82 1.61 -7.75
N TRP A 56 -0.60 1.21 -8.09
CA TRP A 56 -0.24 -0.16 -8.42
C TRP A 56 0.92 -0.63 -7.56
N VAL A 57 0.90 -1.89 -7.12
CA VAL A 57 2.02 -2.48 -6.36
C VAL A 57 3.06 -2.99 -7.36
N THR A 58 4.33 -2.61 -7.16
CA THR A 58 5.45 -3.08 -7.98
C THR A 58 5.78 -4.53 -7.68
N GLU A 59 6.63 -5.17 -8.51
CA GLU A 59 7.13 -6.52 -8.19
C GLU A 59 7.87 -6.54 -6.85
N THR A 60 8.73 -5.56 -6.59
CA THR A 60 9.40 -5.39 -5.29
C THR A 60 8.41 -5.25 -4.13
N GLY A 61 7.32 -4.50 -4.33
CA GLY A 61 6.26 -4.36 -3.33
C GLY A 61 5.55 -5.70 -3.05
N LYS A 62 5.30 -6.51 -4.09
CA LYS A 62 4.70 -7.84 -3.95
C LYS A 62 5.64 -8.80 -3.22
N ASP A 63 6.91 -8.83 -3.59
CA ASP A 63 7.92 -9.68 -2.93
C ASP A 63 8.04 -9.35 -1.44
N PHE A 64 7.97 -8.07 -1.08
CA PHE A 64 7.97 -7.63 0.32
C PHE A 64 6.73 -8.14 1.08
N VAL A 65 5.54 -8.05 0.48
CA VAL A 65 4.30 -8.56 1.07
C VAL A 65 4.42 -10.07 1.30
N THR A 66 4.85 -10.82 0.29
CA THR A 66 5.02 -12.29 0.38
C THR A 66 6.04 -12.69 1.43
N LEU A 67 7.21 -12.04 1.46
CA LEU A 67 8.24 -12.29 2.48
C LEU A 67 7.67 -12.06 3.88
N ARG A 68 6.92 -10.98 4.07
CA ARG A 68 6.34 -10.67 5.37
C ARG A 68 5.26 -11.66 5.80
N GLU A 69 4.35 -12.03 4.89
CA GLU A 69 3.32 -13.03 5.16
C GLU A 69 3.95 -14.35 5.61
N SER A 70 5.05 -14.78 4.97
CA SER A 70 5.80 -15.97 5.40
C SER A 70 6.39 -15.82 6.81
N VAL A 71 6.96 -14.66 7.16
CA VAL A 71 7.52 -14.41 8.50
C VAL A 71 6.43 -14.37 9.58
N GLU A 72 5.26 -13.80 9.28
CA GLU A 72 4.13 -13.75 10.20
C GLU A 72 3.53 -15.16 10.41
N GLN A 73 3.41 -15.97 9.36
CA GLN A 73 2.99 -17.37 9.46
C GLN A 73 3.98 -18.21 10.28
N HIS A 74 5.28 -18.01 10.11
CA HIS A 74 6.31 -18.69 10.90
C HIS A 74 6.30 -18.27 12.39
N LYS A 75 5.99 -17.01 12.70
CA LYS A 75 5.83 -16.57 14.10
C LYS A 75 4.61 -17.19 14.78
N SER A 76 3.52 -17.44 14.05
CA SER A 76 2.33 -18.11 14.59
C SER A 76 2.48 -19.62 14.82
N GLN A 77 3.53 -20.25 14.29
CA GLN A 77 3.82 -21.68 14.49
C GLN A 77 4.94 -21.95 15.51
N GLY A 78 5.52 -20.90 16.12
CA GLY A 78 6.64 -20.99 17.07
C GLY A 78 6.28 -20.92 18.55
N THR A 79 5.00 -20.96 18.91
CA THR A 79 4.54 -21.06 20.31
C THR A 79 3.71 -22.33 20.48
N GLY A 80 4.40 -23.45 20.67
CA GLY A 80 3.86 -24.71 21.16
C GLY A 80 4.63 -25.14 22.39
#